data_AF-A0A535PA55-F1
#
_entry.id   AF-A0A535PA55-F1
#
_cell.length_a   1.000
_cell.length_b   1.000
_cell.length_c   1.000
_cell.angle_alpha   90.00
_cell.angle_beta   90.00
_cell.angle_gamma   90.00
#
_symmetry.space_group_name_H-M   'P 1'
#
loop_
_entity.id
_entity.type
_entity.pdbx_description
1 polymer ?
#
loop_
_entity_poly.entity_id
_entity_poly.type
_entity_poly.pdbx_seq_one_letter_code
_entity_poly.pdbx_strand_id
1 'polypeptide(L)'
;MEPDEDGLHEAASRRVPGETVPPATRRTLDRPPSERYGGDTAPPEPSGSWAHAVVAAVVPALAGVALLVVLASPLAMSEPLVLVALAVGVAAGRGARWGGGTVVPAARRRAIASIVVLVVLAGAQVVIWRLAIGEGGVLPLVDYLL
;
A
#
# COMPACT_ATOMS: atom_id res chain seq x y z
N MET A 1 79.65 -17.97 19.80
CA MET A 1 78.73 -19.10 19.58
C MET A 1 77.34 -18.51 19.77
N GLU A 2 76.91 -17.75 18.76
CA GLU A 2 75.62 -17.06 18.76
C GLU A 2 74.53 -18.07 18.35
N PRO A 3 73.41 -18.16 19.07
CA PRO A 3 72.28 -18.96 18.63
C PRO A 3 71.53 -18.27 17.48
N ASP A 4 71.15 -19.09 16.51
CA ASP A 4 70.47 -18.82 15.25
C ASP A 4 69.06 -18.23 15.49
N GLU A 5 68.89 -16.91 15.33
CA GLU A 5 67.59 -16.23 15.50
C GLU A 5 66.67 -16.32 14.28
N ASP A 6 67.16 -16.92 13.19
CA ASP A 6 66.43 -17.00 11.92
C ASP A 6 65.29 -18.03 11.92
N GLY A 7 65.26 -18.95 12.89
CA GLY A 7 64.23 -20.00 13.00
C GLY A 7 62.88 -19.55 13.57
N LEU A 8 62.77 -18.33 14.13
CA LEU A 8 61.58 -17.88 14.86
C LEU A 8 60.62 -17.02 14.01
N HIS A 9 61.07 -16.51 12.87
CA HIS A 9 60.24 -15.66 12.01
C HIS A 9 59.43 -16.43 10.95
N GLU A 10 59.77 -17.70 10.67
CA GLU A 10 59.15 -18.47 9.60
C GLU A 10 57.87 -19.22 10.03
N ALA A 11 57.59 -19.32 11.34
CA ALA A 11 56.43 -20.05 11.86
C ALA A 11 55.10 -19.25 11.84
N ALA A 12 55.12 -17.95 11.50
CA ALA A 12 53.98 -17.05 11.75
C ALA A 12 53.08 -16.72 10.53
N SER A 13 53.20 -17.43 9.40
CA SER A 13 52.40 -17.07 8.21
C SER A 13 51.89 -18.26 7.38
N ARG A 14 51.43 -19.34 8.03
CA ARG A 14 50.57 -20.33 7.35
C ARG A 14 49.16 -20.27 7.92
N ARG A 15 48.41 -19.22 7.55
CA ARG A 15 46.96 -19.21 7.80
C ARG A 15 46.30 -20.32 7.00
N VAL A 16 45.70 -21.28 7.68
CA VAL A 16 44.92 -22.34 7.06
C VAL A 16 43.57 -21.75 6.62
N PRO A 17 43.17 -21.87 5.34
CA PRO A 17 41.87 -21.38 4.90
C PRO A 17 40.76 -22.18 5.58
N GLY A 18 39.97 -21.54 6.45
CA GLY A 18 38.84 -22.16 7.16
C GLY A 18 38.86 -22.02 8.68
N GLU A 19 39.92 -21.45 9.26
CA GLU A 19 39.98 -21.23 10.71
C GLU A 19 39.08 -20.06 11.13
N THR A 20 37.93 -20.37 11.73
CA THR A 20 37.02 -19.37 12.29
C THR A 20 37.65 -18.78 13.55
N VAL A 21 38.04 -17.52 13.48
CA VAL A 21 38.58 -16.75 14.60
C VAL A 21 37.63 -16.87 15.81
N PRO A 22 38.14 -17.25 17.01
CA PRO A 22 37.33 -17.33 18.22
C PRO A 22 36.60 -16.01 18.49
N PRO A 23 35.33 -16.04 18.96
CA PRO A 23 34.53 -14.83 19.16
C PRO A 23 35.18 -13.82 20.12
N ALA A 24 36.08 -14.27 21.01
CA ALA A 24 36.83 -13.44 21.94
C ALA A 24 37.86 -12.51 21.28
N THR A 25 38.28 -12.79 20.04
CA THR A 25 39.26 -11.96 19.30
C THR A 25 38.59 -11.03 18.29
N ARG A 26 37.25 -11.01 18.22
CA ARG A 26 36.54 -9.99 17.45
C ARG A 26 36.71 -8.65 18.15
N ARG A 27 37.63 -7.81 17.67
CA ARG A 27 37.60 -6.37 17.93
C ARG A 27 36.27 -5.84 17.40
N THR A 28 35.26 -5.79 18.28
CA THR A 28 34.04 -5.04 18.04
C THR A 28 34.46 -3.60 17.80
N LEU A 29 34.13 -3.07 16.63
CA LEU A 29 34.33 -1.65 16.35
C LEU A 29 33.44 -0.88 17.33
N ASP A 30 34.03 -0.06 18.19
CA ASP A 30 33.28 0.84 19.10
C ASP A 30 32.31 1.76 18.32
N ARG A 31 32.64 2.00 17.04
CA ARG A 31 31.80 2.74 16.12
C ARG A 31 31.65 1.98 14.79
N PRO A 32 30.47 1.45 14.45
CA PRO A 32 30.26 0.83 13.16
C PRO A 32 30.42 1.87 12.04
N PRO A 33 30.98 1.50 10.88
CA PRO A 33 31.27 2.44 9.79
C PRO A 33 30.02 3.14 9.23
N SER A 34 28.83 2.58 9.44
CA SER A 34 27.54 3.20 9.10
C SER A 34 27.25 4.50 9.88
N GLU A 35 27.84 4.68 11.05
CA GLU A 35 27.68 5.88 11.87
C GLU A 35 28.53 7.08 11.41
N ARG A 36 29.42 6.87 10.43
CA ARG A 36 30.20 7.95 9.82
C ARG A 36 29.35 8.84 8.91
N TYR A 37 28.23 8.30 8.42
CA TYR A 37 27.28 8.98 7.55
C TYR A 37 25.87 9.09 8.15
N GLY A 38 25.57 8.39 9.25
CA GLY A 38 24.28 8.44 9.94
C GLY A 38 24.05 9.69 10.80
N GLY A 39 24.76 10.79 10.54
CA GLY A 39 24.76 12.01 11.35
C GLY A 39 23.56 12.93 11.12
N ASP A 40 22.81 12.73 10.04
CA ASP A 40 21.51 13.37 9.84
C ASP A 40 20.48 12.27 9.67
N THR A 41 19.63 12.09 10.68
CA THR A 41 18.33 11.46 10.44
C THR A 41 17.53 12.46 9.62
N ALA A 42 17.81 12.50 8.31
CA ALA A 42 17.02 13.27 7.37
C ALA A 42 15.55 12.96 7.65
N PRO A 43 14.69 14.00 7.75
CA PRO A 43 13.27 13.76 8.01
C PRO A 43 12.76 12.73 6.99
N PRO A 44 11.93 11.77 7.42
CA PRO A 44 11.47 10.70 6.52
C PRO A 44 10.93 11.32 5.24
N GLU A 45 11.43 10.83 4.09
CA GLU A 45 11.02 11.39 2.80
C GLU A 45 9.49 11.39 2.69
N PRO A 46 8.89 12.46 2.13
CA PRO A 46 7.46 12.51 1.92
C PRO A 46 7.02 11.33 1.06
N SER A 47 6.37 10.33 1.68
CA SER A 47 5.84 9.18 0.97
C SER A 47 4.41 9.46 0.53
N GLY A 48 4.11 9.15 -0.73
CA GLY A 48 2.77 9.25 -1.31
C GLY A 48 2.66 10.22 -2.48
N SER A 49 1.60 10.06 -3.26
CA SER A 49 1.28 10.91 -4.41
C SER A 49 -0.23 10.98 -4.62
N TRP A 50 -0.70 12.08 -5.20
CA TRP A 50 -2.12 12.22 -5.55
C TRP A 50 -2.59 11.09 -6.49
N ALA A 51 -1.73 10.68 -7.43
CA ALA A 51 -2.04 9.60 -8.37
C ALA A 51 -2.20 8.26 -7.64
N HIS A 52 -1.30 7.99 -6.68
CA HIS A 52 -1.38 6.79 -5.84
C HIS A 52 -2.61 6.81 -4.93
N ALA A 53 -3.00 7.98 -4.41
CA ALA A 53 -4.23 8.14 -3.62
C ALA A 53 -5.49 7.81 -4.45
N VAL A 54 -5.55 8.25 -5.71
CA VAL A 54 -6.66 7.95 -6.62
C VAL A 54 -6.68 6.47 -6.96
N VAL A 55 -5.56 5.90 -7.42
CA VAL A 55 -5.49 4.48 -7.80
C VAL A 55 -5.85 3.57 -6.62
N ALA A 56 -5.32 3.85 -5.43
CA ALA A 56 -5.62 3.07 -4.23
C ALA A 56 -7.08 3.19 -3.77
N ALA A 57 -7.79 4.27 -4.14
CA ALA A 57 -9.21 4.44 -3.86
C ALA A 57 -10.09 3.74 -4.91
N VAL A 58 -9.66 3.73 -6.18
CA VAL A 58 -10.43 3.16 -7.30
C VAL A 58 -10.56 1.64 -7.18
N VAL A 59 -9.48 0.93 -6.82
CA VAL A 59 -9.49 -0.55 -6.72
C VAL A 59 -10.60 -1.08 -5.79
N PRO A 60 -10.71 -0.66 -4.52
CA PRO A 60 -11.79 -1.12 -3.65
C PRO A 60 -13.17 -0.59 -4.09
N ALA A 61 -13.24 0.57 -4.73
CA ALA A 61 -14.49 1.11 -5.25
C ALA A 61 -15.07 0.24 -6.37
N LEU A 62 -14.23 -0.21 -7.30
CA LEU A 62 -14.64 -1.12 -8.38
C LEU A 62 -15.10 -2.47 -7.85
N ALA A 63 -14.39 -3.03 -6.87
CA ALA A 63 -14.81 -4.27 -6.20
C ALA A 63 -16.18 -4.10 -5.52
N GLY A 64 -16.42 -2.94 -4.91
CA GLY A 64 -17.69 -2.56 -4.34
C GLY A 64 -18.86 -2.55 -5.33
N VAL A 65 -18.64 -2.02 -6.52
CA VAL A 65 -19.67 -1.99 -7.57
C VAL A 65 -20.00 -3.35 -8.09
N ALA A 66 -19.01 -4.21 -8.31
CA ALA A 66 -19.26 -5.59 -8.70
C ALA A 66 -20.17 -6.28 -7.68
N LEU A 67 -19.92 -6.05 -6.38
CA LEU A 67 -20.75 -6.59 -5.30
C LEU A 67 -22.18 -6.01 -5.34
N LEU A 68 -22.32 -4.69 -5.49
CA LEU A 68 -23.64 -4.03 -5.57
C LEU A 68 -24.46 -4.54 -6.74
N VAL A 69 -23.86 -4.69 -7.93
CA VAL A 69 -24.55 -5.20 -9.12
C VAL A 69 -25.03 -6.63 -8.91
N VAL A 70 -24.21 -7.50 -8.30
CA VAL A 70 -24.59 -8.89 -8.01
C VAL A 70 -25.72 -8.97 -6.97
N LEU A 71 -25.69 -8.11 -5.94
CA LEU A 71 -26.72 -8.10 -4.90
C LEU A 71 -28.01 -7.37 -5.30
N ALA A 72 -27.96 -6.44 -6.24
CA ALA A 72 -29.11 -5.63 -6.64
C ALA A 72 -30.26 -6.47 -7.22
N SER A 73 -29.95 -7.56 -7.93
CA SER A 73 -30.97 -8.45 -8.51
C SER A 73 -31.69 -9.33 -7.46
N PRO A 74 -31.00 -10.06 -6.57
CA PRO A 74 -31.66 -10.95 -5.61
C PRO A 74 -32.19 -10.29 -4.34
N LEU A 75 -31.60 -9.17 -3.87
CA LEU A 75 -31.97 -8.68 -2.54
C LEU A 75 -33.21 -7.79 -2.53
N ALA A 76 -33.50 -6.99 -3.56
CA ALA A 76 -34.60 -6.00 -3.58
C ALA A 76 -34.80 -5.17 -2.28
N MET A 77 -33.83 -5.20 -1.36
CA MET A 77 -33.87 -4.68 0.00
C MET A 77 -32.80 -3.60 0.10
N SER A 78 -33.20 -2.42 0.56
CA SER A 78 -32.38 -1.22 0.63
C SER A 78 -31.30 -1.30 1.73
N GLU A 79 -31.59 -1.92 2.87
CA GLU A 79 -30.67 -2.03 4.03
C GLU A 79 -29.31 -2.68 3.71
N PRO A 80 -29.22 -3.87 3.10
CA PRO A 80 -27.94 -4.52 2.82
C PRO A 80 -27.09 -3.74 1.80
N LEU A 81 -27.74 -3.06 0.85
CA LEU A 81 -27.05 -2.22 -0.13
C LEU A 81 -26.40 -1.00 0.53
N VAL A 82 -27.04 -0.41 1.54
CA VAL A 82 -26.47 0.70 2.32
C VAL A 82 -25.22 0.24 3.09
N LEU A 83 -25.24 -0.96 3.68
CA LEU A 83 -24.07 -1.52 4.37
C LEU A 83 -22.90 -1.76 3.41
N VAL A 84 -23.17 -2.26 2.21
CA VAL A 84 -22.14 -2.42 1.17
C VAL A 84 -21.60 -1.06 0.76
N ALA A 85 -22.44 -0.06 0.51
CA ALA A 85 -22.02 1.29 0.17
C ALA A 85 -21.13 1.92 1.26
N LEU A 86 -21.49 1.72 2.53
CA LEU A 86 -20.67 2.14 3.68
C LEU A 86 -19.29 1.46 3.66
N ALA A 87 -19.26 0.12 3.49
CA ALA A 87 -18.02 -0.64 3.45
C ALA A 87 -17.10 -0.19 2.31
N VAL A 88 -17.66 0.09 1.14
CA VAL A 88 -16.94 0.60 -0.03
C VAL A 88 -16.37 1.99 0.23
N GLY A 89 -17.17 2.88 0.83
CA GLY A 89 -16.71 4.23 1.21
C GLY A 89 -15.56 4.18 2.21
N VAL A 90 -15.64 3.31 3.22
CA VAL A 90 -14.57 3.09 4.20
C VAL A 90 -13.31 2.55 3.53
N ALA A 91 -13.43 1.55 2.65
CA ALA A 91 -12.30 0.95 1.95
C ALA A 91 -11.62 1.95 1.01
N ALA A 92 -12.38 2.72 0.23
CA ALA A 92 -11.87 3.76 -0.65
C ALA A 92 -11.18 4.88 0.13
N GLY A 93 -11.75 5.32 1.26
CA GLY A 93 -11.14 6.30 2.15
C GLY A 93 -9.82 5.81 2.76
N ARG A 94 -9.75 4.53 3.14
CA ARG A 94 -8.53 3.91 3.66
C ARG A 94 -7.46 3.76 2.58
N GLY A 95 -7.85 3.39 1.35
CA GLY A 95 -6.99 3.38 0.17
C GLY A 95 -6.42 4.76 -0.15
N ALA A 96 -7.25 5.80 -0.22
CA ALA A 96 -6.82 7.18 -0.44
C ALA A 96 -5.86 7.68 0.65
N ARG A 97 -6.07 7.26 1.91
CA ARG A 97 -5.17 7.57 3.03
C ARG A 97 -3.80 6.91 2.85
N TRP A 98 -3.77 5.64 2.47
CA TRP A 98 -2.53 4.89 2.22
C TRP A 98 -1.77 5.44 1.01
N GLY A 99 -2.43 5.64 -0.13
CA GLY A 99 -1.77 6.12 -1.35
C GLY A 99 -1.36 7.60 -1.30
N GLY A 100 -2.10 8.44 -0.55
CA GLY A 100 -1.80 9.86 -0.40
C GLY A 100 -0.77 10.20 0.66
N GLY A 101 -0.45 9.24 1.55
CA GLY A 101 0.58 9.37 2.59
C GLY A 101 0.53 10.68 3.37
N THR A 102 1.67 11.30 3.66
CA THR A 102 1.74 12.60 4.35
C THR A 102 1.67 13.80 3.40
N VAL A 103 1.86 13.57 2.10
CA VAL A 103 1.95 14.60 1.05
C VAL A 103 0.60 15.26 0.76
N VAL A 104 -0.50 14.50 0.80
CA VAL A 104 -1.83 15.02 0.45
C VAL A 104 -2.59 15.48 1.71
N PRO A 105 -3.10 16.72 1.76
CA PRO A 105 -3.92 17.18 2.88
C PRO A 105 -5.14 16.27 3.13
N ALA A 106 -5.53 16.13 4.40
CA ALA A 106 -6.66 15.27 4.79
C ALA A 106 -7.97 15.64 4.07
N ALA A 107 -8.25 16.95 3.92
CA ALA A 107 -9.41 17.45 3.20
C ALA A 107 -9.41 16.99 1.72
N ARG A 108 -8.26 17.05 1.04
CA ARG A 108 -8.13 16.66 -0.36
C ARG A 108 -8.26 15.14 -0.55
N ARG A 109 -7.73 14.34 0.38
CA ARG A 109 -7.94 12.88 0.39
C ARG A 109 -9.40 12.50 0.56
N ARG A 110 -10.13 13.19 1.46
CA ARG A 110 -11.57 12.99 1.63
C ARG A 110 -12.31 13.34 0.33
N ALA A 111 -12.01 14.49 -0.27
CA ALA A 111 -12.61 14.88 -1.54
C ALA A 111 -12.35 13.86 -2.66
N ILE A 112 -11.12 13.36 -2.81
CA ILE A 112 -10.78 12.31 -3.79
C ILE A 112 -11.62 11.04 -3.53
N ALA A 113 -11.64 10.55 -2.29
CA ALA A 113 -12.41 9.36 -1.93
C ALA A 113 -13.91 9.54 -2.21
N SER A 114 -14.48 10.70 -1.84
CA SER A 114 -15.87 11.03 -2.10
C SER A 114 -16.18 11.08 -3.60
N ILE A 115 -15.36 11.76 -4.40
CA ILE A 115 -15.54 11.86 -5.85
C ILE A 115 -15.46 10.48 -6.48
N VAL A 116 -14.46 9.67 -6.12
CA VAL A 116 -14.29 8.31 -6.65
C VAL A 116 -15.52 7.46 -6.34
N VAL A 117 -15.97 7.46 -5.08
CA VAL A 117 -17.17 6.70 -4.68
C VAL A 117 -18.40 7.16 -5.44
N LEU A 118 -18.63 8.47 -5.57
CA LEU A 118 -19.79 9.01 -6.28
C LEU A 118 -19.78 8.66 -7.77
N VAL A 119 -18.64 8.80 -8.45
CA VAL A 119 -18.50 8.46 -9.88
C VAL A 119 -18.76 6.97 -10.09
N VAL A 120 -18.19 6.14 -9.23
CA VAL A 120 -18.32 4.69 -9.30
C VAL A 120 -19.78 4.26 -9.00
N LEU A 121 -20.44 4.88 -8.02
CA LEU A 121 -21.85 4.63 -7.70
C LEU A 121 -22.77 5.04 -8.85
N ALA A 122 -22.55 6.22 -9.44
CA ALA A 122 -23.29 6.67 -10.61
C ALA A 122 -23.11 5.70 -11.79
N GLY A 123 -21.88 5.23 -12.03
CA GLY A 123 -21.60 4.21 -13.04
C GLY A 123 -22.37 2.90 -12.80
N ALA A 124 -22.45 2.45 -11.54
CA ALA A 124 -23.22 1.26 -11.17
C ALA A 124 -24.72 1.42 -11.49
N GLN A 125 -25.31 2.56 -11.16
CA GLN A 125 -26.71 2.84 -11.48
C GLN A 125 -26.98 2.82 -12.98
N VAL A 126 -26.07 3.37 -13.79
CA VAL A 126 -26.19 3.30 -15.26
C VAL A 126 -26.13 1.86 -15.76
N VAL A 127 -25.24 1.02 -15.22
CA VAL A 127 -25.14 -0.39 -15.59
C VAL A 127 -26.41 -1.15 -15.22
N ILE A 128 -26.92 -0.97 -14.00
CA ILE A 128 -28.15 -1.63 -13.54
C ILE A 128 -29.33 -1.19 -14.41
N TRP A 129 -29.45 0.10 -14.72
CA TRP A 129 -30.48 0.61 -15.64
C TRP A 129 -30.37 -0.03 -17.04
N ARG A 130 -29.16 -0.14 -17.60
CA ARG A 130 -28.94 -0.80 -18.89
C ARG A 130 -29.36 -2.27 -18.87
N LEU A 131 -29.08 -2.98 -17.78
CA LEU A 131 -29.53 -4.36 -17.60
C LEU A 131 -31.06 -4.44 -17.52
N ALA A 132 -31.69 -3.58 -16.73
CA ALA A 132 -33.15 -3.53 -16.59
C ALA A 132 -33.88 -3.24 -17.93
N ILE A 133 -33.34 -2.36 -18.77
CA ILE A 133 -33.88 -2.14 -20.13
C ILE A 133 -33.68 -3.37 -21.01
N GLY A 134 -32.51 -4.02 -20.93
CA GLY A 134 -32.22 -5.22 -21.70
C GLY A 134 -33.19 -6.39 -21.42
N GLU A 135 -33.75 -6.44 -20.21
CA GLU A 135 -34.75 -7.42 -19.78
C GLU A 135 -36.20 -7.04 -20.14
N GLY A 136 -36.41 -5.92 -20.84
CA GLY A 136 -37.74 -5.45 -21.27
C GLY A 136 -38.32 -4.30 -20.44
N GLY A 137 -37.53 -3.72 -19.52
CA GLY A 137 -37.90 -2.52 -18.78
C GLY A 137 -38.04 -1.29 -19.68
N VAL A 138 -39.11 -0.51 -19.50
CA VAL A 138 -39.44 0.67 -20.31
C VAL A 138 -39.11 2.00 -19.62
N LEU A 139 -38.48 1.94 -18.44
CA LEU A 139 -38.28 3.14 -17.61
C LEU A 139 -37.17 4.04 -18.17
N PRO A 140 -37.46 5.32 -18.48
CA PRO A 140 -36.45 6.30 -18.85
C PRO A 140 -35.43 6.48 -17.71
N LEU A 141 -34.15 6.69 -18.05
CA LEU A 141 -33.06 6.83 -17.07
C LEU A 141 -33.34 7.90 -16.00
N VAL A 142 -34.00 8.99 -16.40
CA VAL A 142 -34.32 10.12 -15.51
C VAL A 142 -35.32 9.71 -14.43
N ASP A 143 -36.30 8.87 -14.76
CA ASP A 143 -37.29 8.37 -13.80
C ASP A 143 -36.75 7.22 -12.93
N TYR A 144 -35.67 6.57 -13.37
CA TYR A 144 -34.99 5.52 -12.59
C TYR A 144 -34.02 6.08 -11.53
N LEU A 145 -33.46 7.27 -11.80
CA LEU A 145 -32.46 7.92 -10.94
C LEU A 145 -33.06 8.88 -9.90
N LEU A 146 -34.37 9.16 -9.98
CA LEU A 146 -35.13 10.05 -9.10
C LEU A 146 -35.76 9.28 -7.94
#